data_AF-A0A4P9XZC4-F1
#
_entry.id   AF-A0A4P9XZC4-F1
#
_cell.length_a   1.000
_cell.length_b   1.000
_cell.length_c   1.000
_cell.angle_alpha   90.00
_cell.angle_beta   90.00
_cell.angle_gamma   90.00
#
_symmetry.space_group_name_H-M   'P 1'
#
loop_
_entity.id
_entity.type
_entity.pdbx_description
1 polymer ?
#
loop_
_entity_poly.entity_id
_entity_poly.type
_entity_poly.pdbx_seq_one_letter_code
_entity_poly.pdbx_strand_id
1 'polypeptide(L)'
;MSNNTYAPSNPEAFTVQFGNDPESFMSKLVASRPFIEGERIGSLGVSHPSSAPVYSTVQVGREAHIELDSDLRYTNHSCQPSTLFDTVTMEVRAARDIEAGEELTYFYPSTEWKVTQVFPCWCGSEQCIGDVQGASYLSPKALEGHYVNPHITALVQEGSKKE
;
A
#
# COMPACT_ATOMS: atom_id res chain seq x y z
N MET A 1 -7.39 -5.91 -32.51
CA MET A 1 -6.07 -6.29 -31.98
C MET A 1 -5.62 -5.13 -31.12
N SER A 2 -5.84 -5.23 -29.82
CA SER A 2 -5.58 -4.15 -28.85
C SER A 2 -4.08 -3.98 -28.70
N ASN A 3 -3.56 -2.85 -29.18
CA ASN A 3 -2.18 -2.45 -28.98
C ASN A 3 -2.06 -1.89 -27.56
N ASN A 4 -2.04 -2.77 -26.55
CA ASN A 4 -1.81 -2.35 -25.17
C ASN A 4 -0.29 -2.26 -24.95
N THR A 5 0.28 -1.07 -25.13
CA THR A 5 1.71 -0.79 -24.90
C THR A 5 2.00 -0.61 -23.41
N TYR A 6 1.57 -1.56 -22.58
CA TYR A 6 1.98 -1.65 -21.19
C TYR A 6 3.43 -2.13 -21.13
N ALA A 7 4.28 -1.36 -20.46
CA ALA A 7 5.65 -1.75 -20.13
C ALA A 7 5.78 -1.73 -18.60
N PRO A 8 6.09 -2.86 -17.95
CA PRO A 8 6.25 -2.89 -16.51
C PRO A 8 7.36 -1.95 -16.05
N SER A 9 7.10 -1.24 -14.95
CA SER A 9 8.08 -0.33 -14.35
C SER A 9 9.29 -1.04 -13.72
N ASN A 10 9.12 -2.30 -13.28
CA ASN A 10 10.20 -3.13 -12.73
C ASN A 10 9.93 -4.64 -12.94
N PRO A 11 10.03 -5.14 -14.19
CA PRO A 11 9.58 -6.49 -14.55
C PRO A 11 10.32 -7.62 -13.82
N GLU A 12 11.58 -7.40 -13.41
CA GLU A 12 12.39 -8.36 -12.65
C GLU A 12 11.89 -8.54 -11.20
N ALA A 13 11.16 -7.57 -10.67
CA ALA A 13 10.62 -7.61 -9.32
C ALA A 13 9.13 -7.94 -9.30
N PHE A 14 8.34 -7.29 -10.16
CA PHE A 14 6.89 -7.41 -10.17
C PHE A 14 6.27 -7.03 -11.51
N THR A 15 5.03 -7.46 -11.72
CA THR A 15 4.20 -7.09 -12.87
C THR A 15 2.75 -6.84 -12.44
N VAL A 16 2.01 -6.07 -13.24
CA VAL A 16 0.57 -5.86 -13.02
C VAL A 16 -0.22 -6.96 -13.71
N GLN A 17 -1.09 -7.62 -12.95
CA GLN A 17 -2.18 -8.42 -13.51
C GLN A 17 -3.43 -7.55 -13.59
N PHE A 18 -3.77 -7.10 -14.79
CA PHE A 18 -4.96 -6.29 -15.02
C PHE A 18 -6.22 -7.12 -14.90
N GLY A 19 -7.25 -6.57 -14.28
CA GLY A 19 -8.59 -7.15 -14.27
C GLY A 19 -9.16 -7.27 -15.69
N ASN A 20 -10.04 -8.24 -15.90
CA ASN A 20 -10.69 -8.46 -17.21
C ASN A 20 -11.74 -7.38 -17.55
N ASP A 21 -12.12 -6.56 -16.56
CA ASP A 21 -13.08 -5.47 -16.70
C ASP A 21 -12.42 -4.15 -16.24
N PRO A 22 -12.33 -3.12 -17.12
CA PRO A 22 -11.77 -1.82 -16.77
C PRO A 22 -12.46 -1.11 -15.60
N GLU A 23 -13.73 -1.43 -15.33
CA GLU A 23 -14.50 -0.88 -14.20
C GLU A 23 -14.31 -1.69 -12.92
N SER A 24 -13.68 -2.86 -13.00
CA SER A 24 -13.39 -3.70 -11.85
C SER A 24 -12.08 -3.25 -11.19
N PHE A 25 -12.12 -2.99 -9.87
CA PHE A 25 -10.93 -2.78 -9.02
C PHE A 25 -10.11 -4.06 -8.83
N MET A 26 -10.03 -4.92 -9.85
CA MET A 26 -9.44 -6.26 -9.79
C MET A 26 -7.99 -6.31 -10.27
N SER A 27 -7.42 -5.17 -10.67
CA SER A 27 -6.01 -5.10 -11.02
C SER A 27 -5.17 -5.28 -9.75
N LYS A 28 -4.08 -6.03 -9.86
CA LYS A 28 -3.21 -6.32 -8.73
C LYS A 28 -1.75 -6.38 -9.14
N LEU A 29 -0.88 -6.00 -8.21
CA LEU A 29 0.56 -6.15 -8.37
C LEU A 29 1.00 -7.53 -7.91
N VAL A 30 1.83 -8.20 -8.69
CA VAL A 30 2.25 -9.58 -8.43
C VAL A 30 3.77 -9.70 -8.51
N ALA A 31 4.37 -10.44 -7.57
CA ALA A 31 5.79 -10.71 -7.54
C ALA A 31 6.24 -11.52 -8.77
N SER A 32 7.26 -11.07 -9.48
CA SER A 32 7.84 -11.80 -10.63
C SER A 32 8.80 -12.91 -10.17
N ARG A 33 9.29 -12.83 -8.94
CA ARG A 33 10.26 -13.73 -8.34
C ARG A 33 10.02 -13.83 -6.82
N PRO A 34 10.60 -14.82 -6.12
CA PRO A 34 10.53 -14.84 -4.67
C PRO A 34 11.33 -13.69 -4.04
N PHE A 35 10.92 -13.27 -2.84
CA PHE A 35 11.63 -12.33 -1.97
C PHE A 35 11.73 -12.92 -0.56
N ILE A 36 12.84 -12.65 0.11
CA ILE A 36 12.96 -12.96 1.55
C ILE A 36 12.47 -11.77 2.39
N GLU A 37 12.03 -12.03 3.62
CA GLU A 37 11.64 -10.98 4.56
C GLU A 37 12.70 -9.86 4.67
N GLY A 38 12.23 -8.61 4.59
CA GLY A 38 13.07 -7.41 4.65
C GLY A 38 13.75 -7.03 3.33
N GLU A 39 13.70 -7.88 2.31
CA GLU A 39 14.31 -7.59 1.01
C GLU A 39 13.62 -6.39 0.33
N ARG A 40 14.41 -5.55 -0.33
CA ARG A 40 13.91 -4.40 -1.08
C ARG A 40 13.26 -4.84 -2.40
N ILE A 41 12.01 -4.46 -2.60
CA ILE A 41 11.21 -4.76 -3.79
C ILE A 41 11.22 -3.58 -4.78
N GLY A 42 11.08 -2.35 -4.27
CA GLY A 42 10.87 -1.17 -5.11
C GLY A 42 11.19 0.16 -4.42
N SER A 43 11.01 1.25 -5.16
CA SER A 43 11.25 2.63 -4.71
C SER A 43 9.95 3.43 -4.76
N LEU A 44 9.60 4.08 -3.66
CA LEU A 44 8.57 5.14 -3.65
C LEU A 44 9.10 6.47 -4.20
N GLY A 45 10.43 6.59 -4.40
CA GLY A 45 11.06 7.79 -4.93
C GLY A 45 10.82 8.06 -6.41
N VAL A 46 10.31 7.08 -7.16
CA VAL A 46 9.84 7.28 -8.54
C VAL A 46 8.39 7.77 -8.48
N SER A 47 8.25 9.05 -8.16
CA SER A 47 6.98 9.70 -7.84
C SER A 47 7.07 11.22 -8.00
N HIS A 48 5.91 11.87 -7.93
CA HIS A 48 5.81 13.32 -7.86
C HIS A 48 4.84 13.76 -6.74
N PRO A 49 5.02 14.96 -6.16
CA PRO A 49 4.09 15.48 -5.18
C PRO A 49 2.68 15.64 -5.77
N SER A 50 1.66 15.29 -4.98
CA SER A 50 0.27 15.61 -5.30
C SER A 50 -0.21 16.81 -4.49
N SER A 51 -0.98 17.69 -5.12
CA SER A 51 -1.59 18.85 -4.45
C SER A 51 -2.79 18.49 -3.58
N ALA A 52 -3.36 17.29 -3.75
CA ALA A 52 -4.50 16.80 -2.98
C ALA A 52 -4.47 15.27 -2.87
N PRO A 53 -4.99 14.68 -1.77
CA PRO A 53 -5.14 13.24 -1.69
C PRO A 53 -6.17 12.76 -2.74
N VAL A 54 -5.85 11.67 -3.42
CA VAL A 54 -6.78 10.89 -4.25
C VAL A 54 -6.57 9.40 -3.98
N TYR A 55 -7.41 8.54 -4.53
CA TYR A 55 -7.41 7.12 -4.18
C TYR A 55 -6.09 6.39 -4.51
N SER A 56 -5.28 6.93 -5.42
CA SER A 56 -4.00 6.38 -5.87
C SER A 56 -2.77 7.04 -5.25
N THR A 57 -2.94 8.10 -4.45
CA THR A 57 -1.81 8.75 -3.77
C THR A 57 -1.39 7.97 -2.53
N VAL A 58 -0.13 8.14 -2.14
CA VAL A 58 0.40 7.67 -0.86
C VAL A 58 0.71 8.87 0.02
N GLN A 59 0.20 8.86 1.26
CA GLN A 59 0.54 9.86 2.26
C GLN A 59 1.96 9.60 2.81
N VAL A 60 2.85 10.58 2.65
CA VAL A 60 4.27 10.50 3.05
C VAL A 60 4.65 11.47 4.16
N GLY A 61 3.68 12.25 4.64
CA GLY A 61 3.82 13.17 5.75
C GLY A 61 2.46 13.57 6.29
N ARG A 62 2.41 14.49 7.25
CA ARG A 62 1.14 14.88 7.91
C ARG A 62 0.07 15.37 6.93
N GLU A 63 0.48 16.15 5.94
CA GLU A 63 -0.41 16.72 4.91
C GLU A 63 0.15 16.50 3.49
N ALA A 64 1.27 15.79 3.37
CA ALA A 64 1.98 15.59 2.11
C ALA A 64 1.63 14.24 1.48
N HIS A 65 1.34 14.25 0.18
CA HIS A 65 1.04 13.07 -0.62
C HIS A 65 1.90 13.04 -1.88
N ILE A 66 2.17 11.84 -2.37
CA ILE A 66 2.82 11.58 -3.65
C ILE A 66 1.92 10.73 -4.54
N GLU A 67 2.04 10.91 -5.85
CA GLU A 67 1.52 9.99 -6.85
C GLU A 67 2.68 9.13 -7.35
N LEU A 68 2.49 7.81 -7.41
CA LEU A 68 3.54 6.89 -7.84
C LEU A 68 3.58 6.79 -9.36
N ASP A 69 4.75 7.04 -9.93
CA ASP A 69 5.03 6.90 -11.38
C ASP A 69 5.53 5.48 -11.71
N SER A 70 5.14 4.51 -10.89
CA SER A 70 5.47 3.09 -11.04
C SER A 70 4.25 2.22 -10.80
N ASP A 71 4.36 0.95 -11.18
CA ASP A 71 3.29 -0.04 -11.00
C ASP A 71 3.00 -0.35 -9.52
N LEU A 72 3.82 0.14 -8.59
CA LEU A 72 3.54 0.10 -7.15
C LEU A 72 2.18 0.72 -6.80
N ARG A 73 1.63 1.60 -7.65
CA ARG A 73 0.25 2.12 -7.53
C ARG A 73 -0.85 1.06 -7.56
N TYR A 74 -0.56 -0.15 -8.05
CA TYR A 74 -1.49 -1.29 -8.11
C TYR A 74 -1.37 -2.23 -6.90
N THR A 75 -0.61 -1.86 -5.88
CA THR A 75 -0.46 -2.65 -4.65
C THR A 75 -1.73 -2.51 -3.82
N ASN A 76 -2.46 -3.62 -3.63
CA ASN A 76 -3.73 -3.62 -2.92
C ASN A 76 -3.57 -3.65 -1.40
N HIS A 77 -4.68 -3.43 -0.69
CA HIS A 77 -4.71 -3.52 0.76
C HIS A 77 -4.73 -4.97 1.25
N SER A 78 -3.99 -5.26 2.33
CA SER A 78 -4.22 -6.44 3.17
C SER A 78 -3.99 -6.11 4.66
N CYS A 79 -4.81 -6.69 5.53
CA CYS A 79 -4.60 -6.66 6.98
C CYS A 79 -3.52 -7.65 7.44
N GLN A 80 -2.97 -8.47 6.54
CA GLN A 80 -1.76 -9.23 6.77
C GLN A 80 -0.89 -9.11 5.51
N PRO A 81 -0.20 -7.98 5.35
CA PRO A 81 0.39 -7.62 4.07
C PRO A 81 1.63 -8.45 3.74
N SER A 82 1.91 -8.60 2.44
CA SER A 82 3.18 -9.17 1.97
C SER A 82 4.30 -8.11 1.90
N THR A 83 3.96 -6.83 1.85
CA THR A 83 4.92 -5.72 1.74
C THR A 83 4.68 -4.63 2.78
N LEU A 84 5.72 -3.84 3.05
CA LEU A 84 5.64 -2.60 3.80
C LEU A 84 6.12 -1.43 2.95
N PHE A 85 5.42 -0.30 3.06
CA PHE A 85 5.74 0.96 2.40
C PHE A 85 6.41 1.87 3.43
N ASP A 86 7.71 2.06 3.31
CA ASP A 86 8.51 2.89 4.22
C ASP A 86 8.73 4.27 3.59
N THR A 87 8.00 5.26 4.09
CA THR A 87 8.02 6.63 3.56
C THR A 87 9.20 7.45 4.11
N VAL A 88 9.99 6.89 5.03
CA VAL A 88 11.21 7.54 5.56
C VAL A 88 12.38 7.26 4.62
N THR A 89 12.53 5.99 4.24
CA THR A 89 13.57 5.53 3.32
C THR A 89 13.13 5.58 1.85
N MET A 90 11.83 5.81 1.60
CA MET A 90 11.20 5.81 0.27
C MET A 90 11.33 4.45 -0.44
N GLU A 91 11.17 3.36 0.30
CA GLU A 91 11.32 2.00 -0.18
C GLU A 91 10.06 1.14 0.04
N VAL A 92 9.88 0.16 -0.83
CA VAL A 92 8.95 -0.95 -0.60
C VAL A 92 9.77 -2.19 -0.30
N ARG A 93 9.47 -2.85 0.82
CA ARG A 93 10.19 -4.04 1.28
C ARG A 93 9.23 -5.19 1.55
N ALA A 94 9.74 -6.42 1.48
CA ALA A 94 8.99 -7.60 1.86
C ALA A 94 8.75 -7.60 3.38
N ALA A 95 7.50 -7.74 3.81
CA ALA A 95 7.12 -7.83 5.22
C ALA A 95 7.23 -9.26 5.77
N ARG A 96 7.38 -10.24 4.88
CA ARG A 96 7.62 -11.67 5.10
C ARG A 96 8.21 -12.26 3.82
N ASP A 97 8.55 -13.54 3.83
CA ASP A 97 8.86 -14.24 2.58
C ASP A 97 7.66 -14.20 1.62
N ILE A 98 7.96 -13.99 0.33
CA ILE A 98 6.99 -13.85 -0.76
C ILE A 98 7.35 -14.85 -1.87
N GLU A 99 6.37 -15.58 -2.37
CA GLU A 99 6.56 -16.49 -3.50
C GLU A 99 6.41 -15.76 -4.85
N ALA A 100 7.04 -16.28 -5.91
CA ALA A 100 6.79 -15.79 -7.27
C ALA A 100 5.32 -16.05 -7.64
N GLY A 101 4.66 -15.05 -8.24
CA GLY A 101 3.24 -15.11 -8.56
C GLY A 101 2.31 -14.71 -7.41
N GLU A 102 2.85 -14.43 -6.22
CA GLU A 102 2.07 -13.96 -5.08
C GLU A 102 1.71 -12.47 -5.21
N GLU A 103 0.52 -12.10 -4.72
CA GLU A 103 0.07 -10.71 -4.72
C GLU A 103 0.87 -9.85 -3.72
N LEU A 104 1.33 -8.71 -4.21
CA LEU A 104 1.96 -7.68 -3.38
C LEU A 104 0.85 -6.81 -2.79
N THR A 105 0.78 -6.80 -1.46
CA THR A 105 -0.20 -6.04 -0.69
C THR A 105 0.48 -5.25 0.42
N TYR A 106 -0.12 -4.16 0.86
CA TYR A 106 0.35 -3.41 2.03
C TYR A 106 -0.83 -2.97 2.91
N PHE A 107 -0.54 -2.65 4.17
CA PHE A 107 -1.56 -2.20 5.09
C PHE A 107 -1.79 -0.70 4.91
N TYR A 108 -2.81 -0.29 4.14
CA TYR A 108 -3.05 1.14 3.83
C TYR A 108 -3.01 2.09 5.05
N PRO A 109 -3.59 1.74 6.23
CA PRO A 109 -3.47 2.58 7.42
C PRO A 109 -2.02 2.81 7.92
N SER A 110 -1.03 2.08 7.40
CA SER A 110 0.40 2.34 7.68
C SER A 110 0.91 3.63 7.07
N THR A 111 0.29 4.11 5.99
CA THR A 111 0.63 5.38 5.31
C THR A 111 -0.50 6.39 5.44
N GLU A 112 -1.76 5.93 5.36
CA GLU A 112 -2.95 6.78 5.23
C GLU A 112 -3.63 7.07 6.58
N TRP A 113 -3.74 8.35 6.94
CA TRP A 113 -4.53 8.79 8.09
C TRP A 113 -6.02 8.63 7.80
N LYS A 114 -6.43 9.03 6.60
CA LYS A 114 -7.77 8.85 6.04
C LYS A 114 -7.64 8.57 4.55
N VAL A 115 -8.28 7.52 4.07
CA VAL A 115 -8.37 7.27 2.62
C VAL A 115 -9.43 8.17 2.01
N THR A 116 -9.29 8.51 0.72
CA THR A 116 -10.31 9.31 0.01
C THR A 116 -11.54 8.50 -0.39
N GLN A 117 -11.41 7.18 -0.48
CA GLN A 117 -12.47 6.26 -0.83
C GLN A 117 -12.45 5.07 0.12
N VAL A 118 -13.52 4.93 0.90
CA VAL A 118 -13.72 3.81 1.81
C VAL A 118 -14.20 2.60 1.02
N PHE A 119 -13.69 1.41 1.37
CA PHE A 119 -14.11 0.15 0.76
C PHE A 119 -14.06 -1.00 1.78
N PRO A 120 -14.93 -2.02 1.64
CA PRO A 120 -14.86 -3.20 2.48
C PRO A 120 -13.60 -4.01 2.14
N CYS A 121 -12.92 -4.53 3.16
CA CYS A 121 -11.70 -5.31 2.98
C CYS A 121 -12.01 -6.75 2.55
N TRP A 122 -11.29 -7.23 1.53
CA TRP A 122 -11.43 -8.59 1.00
C TRP A 122 -10.18 -9.45 1.26
N CYS A 123 -9.32 -9.07 2.20
CA CYS A 123 -8.03 -9.74 2.42
C CYS A 123 -8.13 -11.15 3.02
N GLY A 124 -9.26 -11.49 3.66
CA GLY A 124 -9.48 -12.81 4.27
C GLY A 124 -8.69 -13.11 5.54
N SER A 125 -7.91 -12.15 6.07
CA SER A 125 -7.16 -12.30 7.34
C SER A 125 -8.08 -12.46 8.55
N GLU A 126 -7.68 -13.27 9.53
CA GLU A 126 -8.37 -13.37 10.83
C GLU A 126 -8.31 -12.06 11.64
N GLN A 127 -7.34 -11.19 11.32
CA GLN A 127 -7.17 -9.87 11.94
C GLN A 127 -7.72 -8.74 11.03
N CYS A 128 -8.69 -9.06 10.17
CA CYS A 128 -9.26 -8.09 9.24
C CYS A 128 -9.95 -6.92 9.97
N ILE A 129 -9.68 -5.70 9.51
CA ILE A 129 -10.26 -4.46 10.07
C ILE A 129 -11.67 -4.14 9.54
N GLY A 130 -12.24 -4.99 8.69
CA GLY A 130 -13.54 -4.73 8.06
C GLY A 130 -13.43 -3.69 6.96
N ASP A 131 -13.80 -2.45 7.22
CA ASP A 131 -13.74 -1.37 6.22
C ASP A 131 -12.40 -0.63 6.26
N VAL A 132 -11.77 -0.44 5.11
CA VAL A 132 -10.53 0.33 4.98
C VAL A 132 -10.86 1.81 4.93
N GLN A 133 -10.57 2.51 6.03
CA GLN A 133 -10.89 3.95 6.20
C GLN A 133 -9.67 4.83 6.51
N GLY A 134 -8.50 4.22 6.72
CA GLY A 134 -7.29 4.89 7.22
C GLY A 134 -7.13 4.80 8.74
N ALA A 135 -5.96 5.17 9.23
CA ALA A 135 -5.55 4.96 10.62
C ALA A 135 -6.43 5.70 11.65
N SER A 136 -7.08 6.81 11.29
CA SER A 136 -7.89 7.59 12.22
C SER A 136 -9.14 6.85 12.73
N TYR A 137 -9.51 5.75 12.08
CA TYR A 137 -10.69 4.93 12.41
C TYR A 137 -10.31 3.65 13.16
N LEU A 138 -9.02 3.42 13.41
CA LEU A 138 -8.52 2.22 14.07
C LEU A 138 -8.16 2.53 15.52
N SER A 139 -8.45 1.57 16.40
CA SER A 139 -7.90 1.59 17.76
C SER A 139 -6.38 1.39 17.71
N PRO A 140 -5.60 1.88 18.68
CA PRO A 140 -4.17 1.60 18.77
C PRO A 140 -3.85 0.09 18.69
N LYS A 141 -4.71 -0.74 19.30
CA LYS A 141 -4.59 -2.20 19.25
C LYS A 141 -4.71 -2.77 17.83
N ALA A 142 -5.53 -2.18 16.98
CA ALA A 142 -5.67 -2.62 15.58
C ALA A 142 -4.48 -2.21 14.70
N LEU A 143 -3.57 -1.37 15.20
CA LEU A 143 -2.31 -1.03 14.54
C LEU A 143 -1.12 -1.86 15.08
N GLU A 144 -1.29 -2.58 16.18
CA GLU A 144 -0.24 -3.43 16.75
C GLU A 144 0.15 -4.54 15.77
N GLY A 145 1.45 -4.84 15.68
CA GLY A 145 1.98 -5.85 14.76
C GLY A 145 2.16 -5.39 13.31
N HIS A 146 1.69 -4.18 12.97
CA HIS A 146 1.95 -3.57 11.67
C HIS A 146 3.18 -2.65 11.70
N TYR A 147 3.88 -2.59 10.58
CA TYR A 147 4.72 -1.43 10.28
C TYR A 147 3.81 -0.22 10.06
N VAL A 148 4.05 0.87 10.79
CA VAL A 148 3.29 2.12 10.69
C VAL A 148 4.28 3.28 10.55
N ASN A 149 4.09 4.12 9.54
CA ASN A 149 5.03 5.21 9.27
C ASN A 149 4.97 6.28 10.36
N PRO A 150 6.10 7.00 10.62
CA PRO A 150 6.18 7.94 11.74
C PRO A 150 5.12 9.05 11.74
N HIS A 151 4.69 9.54 10.56
CA HIS A 151 3.65 10.56 10.48
C HIS A 151 2.30 10.04 10.97
N ILE A 152 1.99 8.77 10.72
CA ILE A 152 0.77 8.14 11.25
C ILE A 152 0.89 7.89 12.74
N THR A 153 2.02 7.35 13.22
CA THR A 153 2.24 7.17 14.65
C THR A 153 2.08 8.48 15.43
N ALA A 154 2.63 9.58 14.91
CA ALA A 154 2.48 10.89 15.51
C ALA A 154 1.01 11.35 15.56
N LEU A 155 0.26 11.18 14.46
CA LEU A 155 -1.17 11.55 14.39
C LEU A 155 -2.03 10.73 15.37
N VAL A 156 -1.78 9.42 15.49
CA VAL A 156 -2.46 8.55 16.46
C VAL A 156 -2.21 9.05 17.90
N GLN A 157 -0.95 9.30 18.25
CA GLN A 157 -0.58 9.76 19.60
C GLN A 157 -1.18 11.12 19.96
N GLU A 158 -1.34 12.02 18.99
CA GLU A 158 -2.00 13.31 19.20
C GLU A 158 -3.51 13.18 19.38
N GLY A 159 -4.14 12.23 18.69
CA GLY A 159 -5.55 11.89 18.89
C GLY A 159 -5.82 11.38 20.30
N SER A 160 -5.01 10.44 20.79
CA SER A 160 -5.17 9.83 22.12
C SER A 160 -4.87 10.75 23.30
N LYS A 161 -4.22 11.91 23.08
CA LYS A 161 -3.95 12.91 24.14
C LYS A 161 -5.12 13.89 24.37
N LYS A 162 -6.14 13.84 23.51
CA LYS A 162 -7.33 14.71 23.59
C LYS A 162 -8.53 14.06 24.29
N GLU A 163 -8.38 12.83 24.74
CA GLU A 163 -9.35 12.05 25.53
C GLU A 163 -8.91 11.98 27.00
#